data_AF-A0A8J3H0N9-F1
#
_entry.id   AF-A0A8J3H0N9-F1
#
_cell.length_a   1.000
_cell.length_b   1.000
_cell.length_c   1.000
_cell.angle_alpha   90.00
_cell.angle_beta   90.00
_cell.angle_gamma   90.00
#
_symmetry.space_group_name_H-M   'P 1'
#
loop_
_entity.id
_entity.type
_entity.pdbx_description
1 polymer ?
#
loop_
_entity_poly.entity_id
_entity_poly.type
_entity_poly.pdbx_seq_one_letter_code
_entity_poly.pdbx_strand_id
1 'polypeptide(L)'
;MGLDIGFYKQDRTEVLSLRNHHDLFNMLNARPVVTIEPYSDFYVTRPMLTALLEEIEDEMTASGLTRTALPDPEHGRDALEALWAELPWEFSQFEPEDWTAALPVYRIALTYLLAEVLLDGCLICGWSA
;
A
#
# COMPACT_ATOMS: atom_id res chain seq x y z
N MET A 1 -1.86 16.16 -13.89
CA MET A 1 -2.01 14.77 -14.33
C MET A 1 -2.31 13.99 -13.07
N GLY A 2 -3.44 13.28 -13.04
CA GLY A 2 -3.93 12.63 -11.83
C GLY A 2 -3.50 11.17 -11.86
N LEU A 3 -2.81 10.72 -10.83
CA LEU A 3 -2.33 9.34 -10.73
C LEU A 3 -3.40 8.49 -10.03
N ASP A 4 -4.04 7.56 -10.73
CA ASP A 4 -4.88 6.54 -10.12
C ASP A 4 -4.08 5.25 -9.95
N ILE A 5 -3.99 4.71 -8.74
CA ILE A 5 -3.28 3.46 -8.40
C ILE A 5 -4.31 2.47 -7.87
N GLY A 6 -4.31 1.25 -8.39
CA GLY A 6 -5.15 0.16 -7.91
C GLY A 6 -4.34 -1.09 -7.64
N PHE A 7 -4.65 -1.77 -6.53
CA PHE A 7 -4.12 -3.07 -6.18
C PHE A 7 -5.18 -4.13 -6.39
N TYR A 8 -4.87 -5.15 -7.19
CA TYR A 8 -5.81 -6.18 -7.61
C TYR A 8 -5.30 -7.58 -7.30
N LYS A 9 -6.21 -8.48 -6.96
CA LYS A 9 -5.95 -9.93 -6.97
C LYS A 9 -5.77 -10.43 -8.41
N GLN A 10 -5.30 -11.66 -8.56
CA GLN A 10 -5.11 -12.29 -9.87
C GLN A 10 -6.43 -12.46 -10.67
N ASP A 11 -7.56 -12.54 -9.96
CA ASP A 11 -8.91 -12.58 -10.57
C ASP A 11 -9.47 -11.19 -10.91
N ARG A 12 -8.66 -10.13 -10.75
CA ARG A 12 -8.99 -8.71 -10.94
C ARG A 12 -9.94 -8.12 -9.91
N THR A 13 -10.18 -8.78 -8.78
CA THR A 13 -10.87 -8.16 -7.65
C THR A 13 -10.00 -7.03 -7.09
N GLU A 14 -10.55 -5.83 -7.01
CA GLU A 14 -9.88 -4.68 -6.40
C GLU A 14 -9.79 -4.88 -4.88
N VAL A 15 -8.57 -4.71 -4.35
CA VAL A 15 -8.28 -4.77 -2.92
C VAL A 15 -8.28 -3.36 -2.33
N LEU A 16 -7.63 -2.42 -3.01
CA LEU A 16 -7.40 -1.06 -2.55
C LEU A 16 -7.10 -0.15 -3.75
N SER A 17 -7.61 1.07 -3.72
CA SER A 17 -7.30 2.10 -4.71
C SER A 17 -6.94 3.43 -4.05
N LEU A 18 -5.98 4.14 -4.65
CA LEU A 18 -5.42 5.40 -4.17
C LEU A 18 -5.30 6.39 -5.34
N ARG A 19 -5.74 7.62 -5.14
CA ARG A 19 -5.61 8.69 -6.12
C ARG A 19 -4.65 9.78 -5.70
N ASN A 20 -3.78 10.15 -6.63
CA ASN A 20 -2.72 11.14 -6.52
C ASN A 20 -1.59 10.81 -5.57
N HIS A 21 -1.45 9.57 -5.07
CA HIS A 21 -0.38 9.15 -4.15
C HIS A 21 0.95 8.92 -4.88
N HIS A 22 1.54 9.99 -5.40
CA HIS A 22 2.75 9.93 -6.22
C HIS A 22 3.95 9.44 -5.41
N ASP A 23 4.09 9.86 -4.15
CA ASP A 23 5.24 9.48 -3.33
C ASP A 23 5.23 7.98 -3.04
N LEU A 24 4.08 7.44 -2.64
CA LEU A 24 3.91 5.99 -2.46
C LEU A 24 4.19 5.22 -3.76
N PHE A 25 3.67 5.70 -4.89
CA PHE A 25 3.91 5.06 -6.19
C PHE A 25 5.38 5.06 -6.57
N ASN A 26 6.08 6.19 -6.38
CA ASN A 26 7.50 6.32 -6.65
C ASN A 26 8.32 5.35 -5.78
N MET A 27 7.96 5.19 -4.51
CA MET A 27 8.61 4.20 -3.63
C MET A 27 8.40 2.77 -4.16
N LEU A 28 7.19 2.41 -4.60
CA LEU A 28 6.94 1.09 -5.21
C LEU A 28 7.74 0.90 -6.50
N ASN A 29 7.75 1.89 -7.38
CA ASN A 29 8.41 1.83 -8.69
C ASN A 29 9.95 1.94 -8.62
N ALA A 30 10.50 2.48 -7.52
CA ALA A 30 11.95 2.49 -7.28
C ALA A 30 12.52 1.11 -6.95
N ARG A 31 11.65 0.12 -6.66
CA ARG A 31 12.04 -1.25 -6.34
C ARG A 31 12.09 -2.11 -7.62
N PRO A 32 12.80 -3.26 -7.63
CA PRO A 32 12.75 -4.17 -8.75
C PRO A 32 11.31 -4.66 -8.99
N VAL A 33 10.70 -4.21 -10.09
CA VAL A 33 9.34 -4.58 -10.49
C VAL A 33 9.37 -5.61 -11.62
N VAL A 34 8.42 -6.53 -11.61
CA VAL A 34 8.14 -7.42 -12.74
C VAL A 34 6.91 -6.88 -13.45
N THR A 35 7.10 -6.31 -14.64
CA THR A 35 6.04 -5.68 -15.44
C THR A 35 5.18 -6.73 -16.16
N ILE A 36 3.91 -6.42 -16.35
CA ILE A 36 2.92 -7.29 -17.00
C ILE A 36 2.66 -6.76 -18.42
N GLU A 37 3.32 -7.36 -19.42
CA GLU A 37 3.10 -6.96 -20.82
C GLU A 37 1.66 -7.24 -21.27
N PRO A 38 1.05 -6.36 -22.10
CA PRO A 38 1.60 -5.13 -22.69
C PRO A 38 1.42 -3.87 -21.84
N TYR A 39 0.96 -4.01 -20.60
CA TYR A 39 0.65 -2.90 -19.70
C TYR A 39 1.90 -2.44 -18.91
N SER A 40 1.82 -1.25 -18.34
CA SER A 40 2.81 -0.74 -17.37
C SER A 40 2.53 -1.21 -15.94
N ASP A 41 1.58 -2.12 -15.77
CA ASP A 41 1.25 -2.76 -14.50
C ASP A 41 2.41 -3.64 -14.03
N PHE A 42 2.49 -3.88 -12.73
CA PHE A 42 3.53 -4.75 -12.16
C PHE A 42 3.04 -5.57 -10.97
N TYR A 43 3.75 -6.66 -10.70
CA TYR A 43 3.47 -7.49 -9.54
C TYR A 43 3.99 -6.86 -8.25
N VAL A 44 3.12 -6.82 -7.24
CA VAL A 44 3.43 -6.45 -5.87
C VAL A 44 3.62 -7.72 -5.05
N THR A 45 4.81 -7.86 -4.47
CA THR A 45 5.25 -9.10 -3.82
C THR A 45 5.52 -8.88 -2.34
N ARG A 46 5.61 -9.99 -1.58
CA ARG A 46 5.89 -9.93 -0.14
C ARG A 46 7.20 -9.17 0.15
N PRO A 47 8.35 -9.47 -0.49
CA PRO A 47 9.58 -8.73 -0.23
C PRO A 47 9.46 -7.22 -0.50
N MET A 48 8.70 -6.84 -1.52
CA MET A 48 8.46 -5.44 -1.87
C MET A 48 7.70 -4.71 -0.75
N LEU A 49 6.61 -5.30 -0.27
CA LEU A 49 5.79 -4.73 0.80
C LEU A 49 6.51 -4.74 2.15
N THR A 50 7.26 -5.80 2.48
CA THR A 50 8.07 -5.87 3.70
C THR A 50 9.12 -4.76 3.72
N ALA A 51 9.88 -4.58 2.63
CA ALA A 51 10.87 -3.51 2.55
C ALA A 51 10.27 -2.10 2.60
N LEU A 52 9.06 -1.91 2.03
CA LEU A 52 8.37 -0.63 2.09
C LEU A 52 7.79 -0.35 3.49
N LEU A 53 7.28 -1.37 4.17
CA LEU A 53 6.85 -1.27 5.56
C LEU A 53 8.02 -0.90 6.48
N GLU A 54 9.18 -1.54 6.31
CA GLU A 54 10.38 -1.22 7.09
C GLU A 54 10.80 0.25 6.89
N GLU A 55 10.82 0.74 5.64
CA GLU A 55 11.15 2.14 5.32
C GLU A 55 10.17 3.13 5.98
N ILE A 56 8.86 2.87 5.88
CA ILE A 56 7.82 3.69 6.51
C ILE A 56 7.95 3.66 8.04
N GLU A 57 8.19 2.49 8.63
CA GLU A 57 8.31 2.34 10.09
C GLU A 57 9.57 2.97 10.66
N ASP A 58 10.67 2.95 9.91
CA ASP A 58 11.91 3.65 10.25
C ASP A 58 11.70 5.17 10.18
N GLU A 59 11.02 5.66 9.15
CA GLU A 59 10.69 7.09 9.02
C GLU A 59 9.75 7.57 10.14
N MET A 60 8.75 6.76 10.50
CA MET A 60 7.89 7.01 11.66
C MET A 60 8.74 7.15 12.94
N THR A 61 9.68 6.23 13.14
CA THR A 61 10.56 6.22 14.32
C THR A 61 11.46 7.46 14.34
N ALA A 62 12.06 7.82 13.20
CA ALA A 62 12.89 9.01 13.07
C ALA A 62 12.11 10.31 13.34
N SER A 63 10.82 10.32 12.98
CA SER A 63 9.90 11.45 13.18
C SER A 63 9.25 11.48 14.57
N GLY A 64 9.59 10.53 15.45
CA GLY A 64 9.05 10.45 16.81
C GLY A 64 7.59 9.98 16.89
N LEU A 65 7.06 9.38 15.81
CA LEU A 65 5.71 8.84 15.79
C LEU A 65 5.62 7.51 16.53
N THR A 66 4.50 7.28 17.20
CA THR A 66 4.24 6.02 17.89
C THR A 66 3.76 4.96 16.90
N ARG A 67 4.37 3.77 16.96
CA ARG A 67 3.94 2.60 16.20
C ARG A 67 2.79 1.90 16.93
N THR A 68 1.56 2.28 16.60
CA THR A 68 0.37 1.57 17.10
C THR A 68 0.43 0.10 16.67
N ALA A 69 0.09 -0.82 17.58
CA ALA A 69 0.01 -2.23 17.24
C ALA A 69 -1.06 -2.44 16.16
N LEU A 70 -0.69 -3.11 15.07
CA LEU A 70 -1.62 -3.55 14.04
C LEU A 70 -1.88 -5.05 14.20
N PRO A 71 -3.04 -5.54 13.72
CA PRO A 71 -3.26 -6.97 13.59
C PRO A 71 -2.13 -7.64 12.80
N ASP A 72 -1.78 -8.87 13.20
CA ASP A 72 -0.81 -9.69 12.48
C ASP A 72 -1.31 -9.96 11.05
N PRO A 73 -0.56 -9.62 9.99
CA PRO A 73 -0.99 -9.84 8.61
C PRO A 73 -1.19 -11.33 8.25
N GLU A 74 -0.62 -12.29 9.00
CA GLU A 74 -0.83 -13.72 8.74
C GLU A 74 -2.23 -14.21 9.17
N HIS A 75 -2.84 -13.57 10.17
CA HIS A 75 -4.10 -14.04 10.80
C HIS A 75 -5.18 -12.96 10.93
N GLY A 76 -4.84 -11.69 10.66
CA GLY A 76 -5.64 -10.52 10.98
C GLY A 76 -6.16 -9.76 9.75
N ARG A 77 -6.23 -10.40 8.58
CA ARG A 77 -6.66 -9.77 7.32
C ARG A 77 -7.99 -9.03 7.45
N ASP A 78 -9.02 -9.65 8.02
CA ASP A 78 -10.35 -9.02 8.14
C ASP A 78 -10.34 -7.83 9.10
N ALA A 79 -9.49 -7.88 10.14
CA ALA A 79 -9.31 -6.74 11.05
C ALA A 79 -8.55 -5.59 10.37
N LEU A 80 -7.59 -5.90 9.50
CA LEU A 80 -6.86 -4.91 8.70
C LEU A 80 -7.76 -4.25 7.64
N GLU A 81 -8.63 -5.03 6.99
CA GLU A 81 -9.64 -4.52 6.06
C GLU A 81 -10.61 -3.58 6.78
N ALA A 82 -11.09 -3.96 7.97
CA ALA A 82 -11.95 -3.10 8.78
C ALA A 82 -11.26 -1.79 9.18
N LEU A 83 -10.00 -1.86 9.63
CA LEU A 83 -9.20 -0.67 9.94
C LEU A 83 -9.01 0.23 8.72
N TRP A 84 -8.77 -0.36 7.54
CA TRP A 84 -8.67 0.40 6.30
C TRP A 84 -9.99 1.09 5.94
N ALA A 85 -11.12 0.40 6.08
CA ALA A 85 -12.44 0.93 5.78
C ALA A 85 -12.89 2.06 6.73
N GLU A 86 -12.31 2.13 7.93
CA GLU A 86 -12.56 3.21 8.91
C GLU A 86 -11.78 4.50 8.60
N LEU A 87 -10.80 4.46 7.70
CA LEU A 87 -10.01 5.63 7.36
C LEU A 87 -10.82 6.67 6.57
N PRO A 88 -10.50 7.97 6.68
CA PRO A 88 -11.17 9.01 5.91
C PRO A 88 -11.09 8.75 4.41
N TRP A 89 -12.23 8.79 3.71
CA TRP A 89 -12.29 8.54 2.27
C TRP A 89 -11.40 9.50 1.48
N GLU A 90 -11.19 10.72 2.00
CA GLU A 90 -10.33 11.75 1.43
C GLU A 90 -8.89 11.25 1.24
N PHE A 91 -8.39 10.44 2.18
CA PHE A 91 -7.05 9.86 2.08
C PHE A 91 -6.92 9.05 0.79
N SER A 92 -7.92 8.26 0.42
CA SER A 92 -7.87 7.46 -0.82
C SER A 92 -8.00 8.31 -2.09
N GLN A 93 -8.37 9.58 -1.99
CA GLN A 93 -8.63 10.46 -3.14
C GLN A 93 -7.57 11.52 -3.37
N PHE A 94 -6.86 11.89 -2.31
CA PHE A 94 -5.87 12.96 -2.33
C PHE A 94 -4.64 12.52 -1.56
N GLU A 95 -3.49 12.82 -2.13
CA GLU A 95 -2.24 12.70 -1.41
C GLU A 95 -2.25 13.68 -0.23
N PRO A 96 -1.92 13.22 0.98
CA PRO A 96 -1.80 14.08 2.15
C PRO A 96 -0.75 15.16 1.92
N GLU A 97 -1.05 16.41 2.31
CA GLU A 97 -0.08 17.51 2.26
C GLU A 97 1.12 17.28 3.19
N ASP A 98 0.89 16.57 4.29
CA ASP A 98 1.90 16.19 5.28
C ASP A 98 2.16 14.68 5.19
N TRP A 99 3.24 14.34 4.49
CA TRP A 99 3.74 12.96 4.34
C TRP A 99 3.98 12.29 5.69
N THR A 100 4.67 12.97 6.61
CA THR A 100 5.03 12.41 7.91
C THR A 100 3.79 12.09 8.74
N ALA A 101 2.78 12.98 8.75
CA ALA A 101 1.52 12.74 9.43
C ALA A 101 0.72 11.57 8.81
N ALA A 102 0.94 11.28 7.52
CA ALA A 102 0.28 10.21 6.78
C ALA A 102 0.93 8.82 6.94
N LEU A 103 2.19 8.75 7.40
CA LEU A 103 2.91 7.48 7.57
C LEU A 103 2.13 6.39 8.34
N PRO A 104 1.40 6.69 9.44
CA PRO A 104 0.60 5.67 10.12
C PRO A 104 -0.50 5.07 9.23
N VAL A 105 -1.08 5.88 8.34
CA VAL A 105 -2.14 5.47 7.42
C VAL A 105 -1.57 4.61 6.30
N TYR A 106 -0.44 5.02 5.71
CA TYR A 106 0.29 4.18 4.75
C TYR A 106 0.71 2.84 5.35
N ARG A 107 1.14 2.83 6.61
CA ARG A 107 1.47 1.61 7.32
C ARG A 107 0.27 0.65 7.43
N ILE A 108 -0.93 1.15 7.71
CA ILE A 108 -2.16 0.35 7.71
C ILE A 108 -2.40 -0.24 6.31
N ALA A 109 -2.37 0.61 5.28
CA ALA A 109 -2.58 0.20 3.89
C ALA A 109 -1.61 -0.93 3.47
N LEU A 110 -0.32 -0.74 3.72
CA LEU A 110 0.72 -1.69 3.34
C LEU A 110 0.64 -2.99 4.14
N THR A 111 0.25 -2.92 5.42
CA THR A 111 0.03 -4.13 6.23
C THR A 111 -1.17 -4.93 5.72
N TYR A 112 -2.24 -4.24 5.31
CA TYR A 112 -3.38 -4.89 4.67
C TYR A 112 -3.01 -5.54 3.34
N LEU A 113 -2.30 -4.83 2.46
CA LEU A 113 -1.79 -5.40 1.19
C LEU A 113 -0.85 -6.59 1.45
N LEU A 114 -0.05 -6.56 2.52
CA LEU A 114 0.81 -7.68 2.88
C LEU A 114 -0.01 -8.90 3.29
N ALA A 115 -1.09 -8.72 4.06
CA ALA A 115 -2.01 -9.80 4.40
C ALA A 115 -2.61 -10.45 3.15
N GLU A 116 -3.00 -9.64 2.16
CA GLU A 116 -3.53 -10.13 0.88
C GLU A 116 -2.49 -10.89 0.06
N VAL A 117 -1.25 -10.38 0.00
CA VAL A 117 -0.13 -11.07 -0.65
C VAL A 117 0.21 -12.39 0.05
N LEU A 118 0.05 -12.50 1.36
CA LEU A 118 0.26 -13.75 2.09
C LEU A 118 -0.80 -14.82 1.76
N LEU A 119 -2.02 -14.40 1.40
CA LEU A 119 -3.08 -15.30 0.97
C LEU A 119 -2.94 -15.73 -0.50
N ASP A 120 -2.70 -14.77 -1.40
CA ASP A 120 -2.78 -14.98 -2.85
C ASP A 120 -1.41 -15.04 -3.56
N GLY A 121 -0.32 -14.84 -2.82
CA GLY A 121 1.07 -14.90 -3.30
C GLY A 121 1.61 -13.60 -3.89
N CYS A 122 0.81 -12.89 -4.69
CA CYS A 122 1.12 -11.54 -5.19
C CYS A 122 -0.13 -10.77 -5.62
N LEU A 123 -0.04 -9.44 -5.63
CA LEU A 123 -1.04 -8.54 -6.19
C LEU A 123 -0.55 -7.93 -7.51
N ILE A 124 -1.48 -7.37 -8.27
CA ILE A 124 -1.21 -6.56 -9.46
C ILE A 124 -1.38 -5.10 -9.06
N CYS A 125 -0.36 -4.27 -9.26
CA CYS A 125 -0.48 -2.82 -9.21
C CYS A 125 -0.77 -2.30 -10.62
N GLY A 126 -2.01 -1.89 -10.86
CA GLY A 126 -2.41 -1.17 -12.07
C GLY A 126 -2.43 0.33 -11.81
N TRP A 127 -2.08 1.14 -12.81
CA TRP A 127 -2.08 2.60 -12.65
C TRP A 127 -2.34 3.36 -13.95
N SER A 128 -2.85 4.59 -13.82
CA SER A 128 -3.03 5.54 -14.93
C SER A 128 -2.68 6.96 -14.50
N ALA A 129 -2.03 7.73 -15.38
CA ALA A 129 -1.57 9.11 -15.13
C ALA A 129 -2.03 10.11 -16.20
#